data_AF-E6MII6-F1
#
_entry.id   AF-E6MII6-F1
#
_cell.length_a   1.000
_cell.length_b   1.000
_cell.length_c   1.000
_cell.angle_alpha   90.00
_cell.angle_beta   90.00
_cell.angle_gamma   90.00
#
_symmetry.space_group_name_H-M   'P 1'
#
loop_
_entity.id
_entity.type
_entity.pdbx_description
1 polymer ?
#
loop_
_entity_poly.entity_id
_entity_poly.type
_entity_poly.pdbx_seq_one_letter_code
_entity_poly.pdbx_strand_id
1 'polypeptide(L)'
;MQIQALSEATLAAAAAVWNSVVKDGMAFPQTDVLDADAARAFFAGQSFTGVALDGDAVAGLYILHPNNIGRCGHIANASYAVAKHRRGMHIGEALVRHSIAQAQAFGFRILQFNAVVASNAPALALYRKIGFTPLGTIPGGFRLNDGSYADIIPHWIDVTAEKTSCTGADKIRRLGTPARGSWLLIRRGKHILIDTGYPEDWDGFCDGLAALNLTPDDIDFLFLTHAHDDHAGFVNRLLKGRAIRAVAAQKALPGLRRGQNGPGGGAPDTAAIAACMQMIREGHGAHRFPALTPEAEAHFLWVAPGQTAEAEGLLDGKIVFLPGHTDDSIGLLTPAGALFCGDAAQDRPDTPMKTTIWIGDLPAYRKSWQQIIDLAPEQIYPGHGEPFAPTLLPAQLASLEDLVLLPMPRVHKKKN
;
A
#
# COMPACT_ATOMS: atom_id res chain seq x y z
N MET A 1 3.90 -24.61 7.76
CA MET A 1 5.38 -24.72 7.85
C MET A 1 5.85 -23.76 8.93
N GLN A 2 6.61 -24.26 9.90
CA GLN A 2 7.09 -23.48 11.05
C GLN A 2 8.60 -23.27 10.91
N ILE A 3 9.08 -22.05 11.17
CA ILE A 3 10.51 -21.75 11.24
C ILE A 3 10.86 -21.48 12.71
N GLN A 4 11.88 -22.15 13.21
CA GLN A 4 12.34 -22.00 14.59
C GLN A 4 13.86 -21.94 14.67
N ALA A 5 14.40 -21.55 15.82
CA ALA A 5 15.84 -21.62 16.06
C ALA A 5 16.33 -23.09 15.99
N LEU A 6 17.55 -23.28 15.52
CA LEU A 6 18.24 -24.57 15.57
C LEU A 6 18.28 -25.11 17.01
N SER A 7 18.09 -26.41 17.16
CA SER A 7 18.19 -27.12 18.44
C SER A 7 19.07 -28.36 18.28
N GLU A 8 19.52 -28.96 19.39
CA GLU A 8 20.25 -30.23 19.33
C GLU A 8 19.46 -31.34 18.62
N ALA A 9 18.12 -31.34 18.75
CA ALA A 9 17.26 -32.30 18.06
C ALA A 9 17.26 -32.13 16.52
N THR A 10 17.44 -30.90 16.02
CA THR A 10 17.43 -30.60 14.58
C THR A 10 18.83 -30.47 13.97
N LEU A 11 19.88 -30.43 14.79
CA LEU A 11 21.27 -30.19 14.38
C LEU A 11 21.77 -31.15 13.30
N ALA A 12 21.63 -32.46 13.51
CA ALA A 12 22.13 -33.46 12.57
C ALA A 12 21.42 -33.39 11.21
N ALA A 13 20.09 -33.19 11.22
CA ALA A 13 19.30 -33.07 9.99
C ALA A 13 19.60 -31.75 9.25
N ALA A 14 19.76 -30.65 9.98
CA ALA A 14 20.19 -29.37 9.45
C ALA A 14 21.58 -29.47 8.77
N ALA A 15 22.54 -30.13 9.42
CA ALA A 15 23.87 -30.38 8.86
C ALA A 15 23.80 -31.23 7.58
N ALA A 16 22.95 -32.25 7.54
CA ALA A 16 22.76 -33.07 6.35
C ALA A 16 22.22 -32.26 5.16
N VAL A 17 21.23 -31.39 5.39
CA VAL A 17 20.70 -30.49 4.34
C VAL A 17 21.77 -29.50 3.88
N TRP A 18 22.51 -28.89 4.81
CA TRP A 18 23.62 -27.99 4.50
C TRP A 18 24.69 -28.67 3.62
N ASN A 19 25.18 -29.83 4.07
CA ASN A 19 26.19 -30.61 3.36
C ASN A 19 25.74 -31.06 1.98
N SER A 20 24.43 -31.28 1.77
CA SER A 20 23.91 -31.60 0.44
C SER A 20 24.09 -30.44 -0.55
N VAL A 21 23.97 -29.19 -0.09
CA VAL A 21 24.16 -27.99 -0.91
C VAL A 21 25.64 -27.71 -1.14
N VAL A 22 26.51 -27.95 -0.14
CA VAL A 22 27.97 -27.91 -0.30
C VAL A 22 28.41 -28.87 -1.40
N LYS A 23 27.96 -30.12 -1.36
CA LYS A 23 28.30 -31.14 -2.37
C LYS A 23 27.82 -30.77 -3.78
N ASP A 24 26.69 -30.06 -3.91
CA ASP A 24 26.20 -29.59 -5.20
C ASP A 24 27.14 -28.55 -5.85
N GLY A 25 27.93 -27.82 -5.05
CA GLY A 25 29.02 -26.95 -5.53
C GLY A 25 28.59 -25.79 -6.42
N MET A 26 27.34 -25.32 -6.28
CA MET A 26 26.74 -24.30 -7.15
C MET A 26 26.01 -23.18 -6.41
N ALA A 27 26.14 -23.13 -5.08
CA ALA A 27 25.44 -22.16 -4.24
C ALA A 27 26.28 -21.63 -3.08
N PHE A 28 27.12 -22.50 -2.49
CA PHE A 28 27.94 -22.19 -1.32
C PHE A 28 29.43 -22.16 -1.70
N PRO A 29 30.21 -21.17 -1.21
CA PRO A 29 31.65 -21.12 -1.48
C PRO A 29 32.44 -22.21 -0.73
N GLN A 30 31.86 -22.83 0.29
CA GLN A 30 32.49 -23.92 1.05
C GLN A 30 32.72 -25.13 0.15
N THR A 31 33.89 -25.75 0.29
CA THR A 31 34.27 -27.01 -0.39
C THR A 31 34.10 -28.22 0.50
N ASP A 32 34.21 -28.03 1.82
CA ASP A 32 34.23 -29.12 2.80
C ASP A 32 32.88 -29.24 3.51
N VAL A 33 32.45 -30.49 3.69
CA VAL A 33 31.25 -30.81 4.46
C VAL A 33 31.51 -30.70 5.95
N LEU A 34 30.48 -30.35 6.71
CA LEU A 34 30.53 -30.28 8.17
C LEU A 34 30.33 -31.69 8.76
N ASP A 35 31.28 -32.16 9.55
CA ASP A 35 31.03 -33.26 10.48
C ASP A 35 30.18 -32.79 11.68
N ALA A 36 29.89 -33.68 12.63
CA ALA A 36 28.99 -33.36 13.75
C ALA A 36 29.53 -32.22 14.64
N ASP A 37 30.82 -32.21 14.94
CA ASP A 37 31.43 -31.23 15.83
C ASP A 37 31.61 -29.88 15.12
N ALA A 38 32.05 -29.93 13.85
CA ALA A 38 32.13 -28.75 12.99
C ALA A 38 30.75 -28.12 12.77
N ALA A 39 29.70 -28.92 12.55
CA ALA A 39 28.34 -28.41 12.39
C ALA A 39 27.85 -27.70 13.66
N ARG A 40 28.07 -28.30 14.83
CA ARG A 40 27.69 -27.69 16.11
C ARG A 40 28.39 -26.34 16.30
N ALA A 41 29.70 -26.29 16.14
CA ALA A 41 30.47 -25.06 16.28
C ALA A 41 30.08 -24.00 15.24
N PHE A 42 29.92 -24.41 13.98
CA PHE A 42 29.58 -23.53 12.87
C PHE A 42 28.23 -22.84 13.07
N PHE A 43 27.18 -23.59 13.40
CA PHE A 43 25.85 -23.02 13.58
C PHE A 43 25.70 -22.23 14.88
N ALA A 44 26.42 -22.61 15.95
CA ALA A 44 26.45 -21.86 17.20
C ALA A 44 27.17 -20.51 17.07
N GLY A 45 28.11 -20.37 16.14
CA GLY A 45 28.83 -19.12 15.87
C GLY A 45 28.02 -18.08 15.08
N GLN A 46 26.81 -18.40 14.65
CA GLN A 46 25.95 -17.50 13.89
C GLN A 46 25.19 -16.57 14.85
N SER A 47 24.79 -15.38 14.37
CA SER A 47 23.83 -14.56 15.11
C SER A 47 22.48 -15.27 15.25
N PHE A 48 22.07 -15.99 14.20
CA PHE A 48 20.90 -16.87 14.25
C PHE A 48 21.01 -17.99 13.20
N THR A 49 20.58 -19.20 13.58
CA THR A 49 20.36 -20.30 12.62
C THR A 49 18.89 -20.70 12.66
N GLY A 50 18.16 -20.43 11.58
CA GLY A 50 16.74 -20.74 11.46
C GLY A 50 16.50 -22.02 10.70
N VAL A 51 15.60 -22.87 11.18
CA VAL A 51 15.27 -24.18 10.61
C VAL A 51 13.78 -24.23 10.30
N ALA A 52 13.45 -24.47 9.02
CA ALA A 52 12.09 -24.74 8.58
C ALA A 52 11.75 -26.22 8.76
N LEU A 53 10.65 -26.49 9.47
CA LEU A 53 10.13 -27.83 9.70
C LEU A 53 8.86 -28.10 8.88
N ASP A 54 8.78 -29.32 8.38
CA ASP A 54 7.60 -29.93 7.79
C ASP A 54 7.28 -31.22 8.56
N GLY A 55 6.34 -31.12 9.52
CA GLY A 55 6.24 -32.08 10.62
C GLY A 55 7.53 -32.08 11.44
N ASP A 56 8.10 -33.26 11.67
CA ASP A 56 9.38 -33.42 12.40
C ASP A 56 10.62 -33.35 11.48
N ALA A 57 10.42 -33.22 10.17
CA ALA A 57 11.51 -33.23 9.19
C ALA A 57 12.04 -31.82 8.91
N VAL A 58 13.37 -31.68 8.87
CA VAL A 58 14.03 -30.44 8.42
C VAL A 58 13.88 -30.28 6.91
N ALA A 59 13.07 -29.29 6.52
CA ALA A 59 12.77 -28.99 5.12
C ALA A 59 13.76 -27.98 4.52
N GLY A 60 14.37 -27.14 5.37
CA GLY A 60 15.43 -26.21 5.00
C GLY A 60 15.95 -25.43 6.20
N LEU A 61 17.01 -24.65 5.98
CA LEU A 61 17.63 -23.81 7.00
C LEU A 61 18.27 -22.56 6.40
N TYR A 62 18.54 -21.58 7.25
CA TYR A 62 19.44 -20.48 6.95
C TYR A 62 20.34 -20.15 8.14
N ILE A 63 21.49 -19.57 7.84
CA ILE A 63 22.37 -18.92 8.83
C ILE A 63 22.34 -17.40 8.61
N LEU A 64 22.47 -16.64 9.70
CA LEU A 64 22.54 -15.18 9.71
C LEU A 64 23.72 -14.75 10.58
N HIS A 65 24.58 -13.88 10.05
CA HIS A 65 25.77 -13.38 10.75
C HIS A 65 26.19 -12.01 10.20
N PRO A 66 27.09 -11.27 10.89
CA PRO A 66 27.68 -10.05 10.35
C PRO A 66 28.47 -10.35 9.07
N ASN A 67 28.21 -9.59 8.01
CA ASN A 67 28.92 -9.71 6.74
C ASN A 67 30.38 -9.22 6.84
N ASN A 68 30.66 -8.36 7.83
CA ASN A 68 31.98 -7.82 8.13
C ASN A 68 32.03 -7.36 9.59
N ILE A 69 33.20 -6.95 10.07
CA ILE A 69 33.45 -6.52 11.45
C ILE A 69 33.43 -4.99 11.59
N GLY A 70 33.36 -4.51 12.84
CA GLY A 70 33.59 -3.10 13.20
C GLY A 70 32.64 -2.12 12.49
N ARG A 71 33.20 -1.19 11.71
CA ARG A 71 32.45 -0.11 11.02
C ARG A 71 31.37 -0.63 10.05
N CYS A 72 31.48 -1.87 9.60
CA CYS A 72 30.53 -2.53 8.71
C CYS A 72 29.68 -3.61 9.42
N GLY A 73 29.76 -3.71 10.75
CA GLY A 73 29.05 -4.75 11.52
C GLY A 73 27.52 -4.65 11.49
N HIS A 74 26.97 -3.54 11.02
CA HIS A 74 25.52 -3.35 10.81
C HIS A 74 25.01 -3.99 9.51
N ILE A 75 25.89 -4.58 8.68
CA ILE A 75 25.53 -5.31 7.47
C ILE A 75 25.58 -6.80 7.79
N ALA A 76 24.46 -7.50 7.67
CA ALA A 76 24.38 -8.94 7.80
C ALA A 76 24.55 -9.65 6.46
N ASN A 77 24.91 -10.93 6.52
CA ASN A 77 24.84 -11.89 5.43
C ASN A 77 24.01 -13.09 5.88
N ALA A 78 23.38 -13.76 4.91
CA ALA A 78 22.72 -15.03 5.14
C ALA A 78 22.93 -16.00 3.98
N SER A 79 22.91 -17.29 4.31
CA SER A 79 22.99 -18.40 3.37
C SER A 79 21.86 -19.39 3.63
N TYR A 80 21.28 -19.94 2.57
CA TYR A 80 20.07 -20.75 2.62
C TYR A 80 20.30 -22.13 2.00
N ALA A 81 19.79 -23.18 2.66
CA ALA A 81 19.78 -24.53 2.12
C ALA A 81 18.37 -25.13 2.24
N VAL A 82 17.88 -25.72 1.16
CA VAL A 82 16.56 -26.37 1.11
C VAL A 82 16.75 -27.81 0.65
N ALA A 83 16.12 -28.75 1.35
CA ALA A 83 16.20 -30.17 1.02
C ALA A 83 15.72 -30.42 -0.41
N LYS A 84 16.49 -31.21 -1.19
CA LYS A 84 16.25 -31.43 -2.63
C LYS A 84 14.82 -31.87 -2.96
N HIS A 85 14.27 -32.79 -2.16
CA HIS A 85 12.93 -33.36 -2.35
C HIS A 85 11.78 -32.42 -1.94
N ARG A 86 12.07 -31.21 -1.45
CA ARG A 86 11.08 -30.21 -1.00
C ARG A 86 11.17 -28.89 -1.78
N ARG A 87 11.93 -28.85 -2.88
CA ARG A 87 11.98 -27.66 -3.76
C ARG A 87 10.62 -27.42 -4.41
N GLY A 88 10.27 -26.15 -4.65
CA GLY A 88 8.97 -25.75 -5.23
C GLY A 88 7.84 -25.53 -4.22
N MET A 89 8.05 -25.80 -2.93
CA MET A 89 7.03 -25.62 -1.87
C MET A 89 7.15 -24.27 -1.13
N HIS A 90 7.67 -23.23 -1.79
CA HIS A 90 7.87 -21.88 -1.22
C HIS A 90 8.75 -21.79 0.06
N ILE A 91 9.48 -22.85 0.41
CA ILE A 91 10.34 -22.91 1.61
C ILE A 91 11.42 -21.83 1.59
N GLY A 92 12.10 -21.66 0.46
CA GLY A 92 13.14 -20.63 0.30
C GLY A 92 12.61 -19.23 0.54
N GLU A 93 11.39 -18.93 0.06
CA GLU A 93 10.77 -17.62 0.29
C GLU A 93 10.49 -17.38 1.78
N ALA A 94 9.94 -18.37 2.47
CA ALA A 94 9.69 -18.26 3.90
C ALA A 94 10.99 -18.10 4.72
N LEU A 95 12.05 -18.84 4.38
CA LEU A 95 13.35 -18.71 5.04
C LEU A 95 13.96 -17.31 4.84
N VAL A 96 13.91 -16.75 3.62
CA VAL A 96 14.43 -15.40 3.34
C VAL A 96 13.61 -14.32 4.05
N ARG A 97 12.28 -14.45 4.12
CA ARG A 97 11.45 -13.49 4.86
C ARG A 97 11.71 -13.54 6.36
N HIS A 98 11.86 -14.75 6.90
CA HIS A 98 12.18 -14.93 8.31
C HIS A 98 13.59 -14.40 8.65
N SER A 99 14.57 -14.58 7.77
CA SER A 99 15.93 -14.05 8.00
C SER A 99 15.98 -12.52 7.98
N ILE A 100 15.16 -11.85 7.16
CA ILE A 100 15.01 -10.38 7.18
C ILE A 100 14.46 -9.92 8.54
N ALA A 101 13.40 -10.56 9.02
CA ALA A 101 12.80 -10.23 10.32
C ALA A 101 13.81 -10.46 11.48
N GLN A 102 14.56 -11.55 11.44
CA GLN A 102 15.62 -11.79 12.42
C GLN A 102 16.76 -10.77 12.28
N ALA A 103 17.18 -10.41 11.07
CA ALA A 103 18.22 -9.41 10.87
C ALA A 103 17.84 -8.07 11.53
N GLN A 104 16.59 -7.65 11.38
CA GLN A 104 16.05 -6.48 12.07
C GLN A 104 16.06 -6.65 13.59
N ALA A 105 15.61 -7.80 14.11
CA ALA A 105 15.60 -8.10 15.55
C ALA A 105 17.00 -8.09 16.19
N PHE A 106 18.04 -8.48 15.44
CA PHE A 106 19.45 -8.41 15.86
C PHE A 106 20.09 -7.03 15.64
N GLY A 107 19.32 -6.02 15.20
CA GLY A 107 19.81 -4.65 15.03
C GLY A 107 20.66 -4.42 13.79
N PHE A 108 20.67 -5.37 12.84
CA PHE A 108 21.29 -5.13 11.54
C PHE A 108 20.47 -4.11 10.75
N ARG A 109 21.14 -3.42 9.84
CA ARG A 109 20.52 -2.42 8.97
C ARG A 109 20.38 -2.84 7.51
N ILE A 110 21.30 -3.69 7.06
CA ILE A 110 21.34 -4.18 5.68
C ILE A 110 21.52 -5.70 5.71
N LEU A 111 20.82 -6.42 4.84
CA LEU A 111 21.12 -7.82 4.54
C LEU A 111 21.69 -7.90 3.12
N GLN A 112 22.93 -8.40 2.99
CA GLN A 112 23.66 -8.51 1.74
C GLN A 112 24.00 -9.96 1.42
N PHE A 113 23.77 -10.38 0.18
CA PHE A 113 24.23 -11.66 -0.35
C PHE A 113 25.43 -11.43 -1.26
N ASN A 114 26.56 -12.02 -0.89
CA ASN A 114 27.84 -11.77 -1.58
C ASN A 114 28.01 -12.60 -2.86
N ALA A 115 27.46 -13.82 -2.91
CA ALA A 115 27.75 -14.79 -3.96
C ALA A 115 26.49 -15.51 -4.46
N VAL A 116 25.63 -14.80 -5.19
CA VAL A 116 24.48 -15.43 -5.89
C VAL A 116 24.91 -15.75 -7.30
N VAL A 117 25.12 -17.04 -7.61
CA VAL A 117 25.54 -17.49 -8.94
C VAL A 117 24.50 -17.09 -10.00
N ALA A 118 24.96 -16.50 -11.10
CA ALA A 118 24.09 -15.93 -12.14
C ALA A 118 23.17 -16.96 -12.80
N SER A 119 23.57 -18.24 -12.83
CA SER A 119 22.74 -19.34 -13.35
C SER A 119 21.59 -19.75 -12.41
N ASN A 120 21.56 -19.26 -11.16
CA ASN A 120 20.51 -19.56 -10.19
C ASN A 120 19.27 -18.67 -10.41
N ALA A 121 18.62 -18.84 -11.56
CA ALA A 121 17.42 -18.08 -11.93
C ALA A 121 16.30 -18.12 -10.87
N PRO A 122 16.02 -19.26 -10.18
CA PRO A 122 15.01 -19.29 -9.12
C PRO A 122 15.34 -18.37 -7.93
N ALA A 123 16.59 -18.34 -7.47
CA ALA A 123 17.00 -17.47 -6.37
C ALA A 123 16.94 -15.98 -6.79
N LEU A 124 17.43 -15.66 -7.99
CA LEU A 124 17.37 -14.29 -8.53
C LEU A 124 15.92 -13.78 -8.66
N ALA A 125 15.00 -14.61 -9.14
CA ALA A 125 13.59 -14.28 -9.22
C ALA A 125 12.97 -14.06 -7.82
N LEU A 126 13.31 -14.94 -6.87
CA LEU A 126 12.86 -14.82 -5.48
C LEU A 126 13.34 -13.53 -4.82
N TYR A 127 14.64 -13.22 -4.93
CA TYR A 127 15.21 -12.03 -4.31
C TYR A 127 14.62 -10.75 -4.90
N ARG A 128 14.42 -10.70 -6.23
CA ARG A 128 13.72 -9.59 -6.90
C ARG A 128 12.27 -9.46 -6.40
N LYS A 129 11.54 -10.57 -6.25
CA LYS A 129 10.17 -10.59 -5.71
C LYS A 129 10.10 -10.06 -4.28
N ILE A 130 11.09 -10.38 -3.45
CA ILE A 130 11.16 -9.92 -2.05
C ILE A 130 11.58 -8.44 -1.94
N GLY A 131 12.32 -7.93 -2.93
CA GLY A 131 12.72 -6.52 -3.00
C GLY A 131 14.21 -6.27 -2.79
N PHE A 132 15.06 -7.29 -2.98
CA PHE A 132 16.51 -7.10 -3.02
C PHE A 132 16.92 -6.33 -4.28
N THR A 133 17.90 -5.46 -4.13
CA THR A 133 18.52 -4.70 -5.22
C THR A 133 19.84 -5.37 -5.64
N PRO A 134 20.02 -5.72 -6.93
CA PRO A 134 21.32 -6.19 -7.43
C PRO A 134 22.33 -5.05 -7.43
N LEU A 135 23.57 -5.33 -7.03
CA LEU A 135 24.67 -4.36 -7.04
C LEU A 135 25.43 -4.31 -8.37
N GLY A 136 25.44 -5.43 -9.11
CA GLY A 136 26.19 -5.59 -10.35
C GLY A 136 26.55 -7.05 -10.58
N THR A 137 27.26 -7.33 -11.68
CA THR A 137 27.79 -8.67 -11.98
C THR A 137 29.30 -8.66 -11.74
N ILE A 138 29.80 -9.67 -11.02
CA ILE A 138 31.23 -9.95 -10.88
C ILE A 138 31.54 -11.14 -11.79
N PRO A 139 32.21 -10.91 -12.95
CA PRO A 139 32.52 -11.97 -13.88
C PRO A 139 33.43 -13.03 -13.26
N GLY A 140 33.09 -14.30 -13.41
CA GLY A 140 33.87 -15.43 -12.88
C GLY A 140 34.05 -15.43 -11.35
N GLY A 141 33.16 -14.77 -10.60
CA GLY A 141 33.28 -14.64 -9.14
C GLY A 141 33.00 -15.91 -8.32
N PHE A 142 32.60 -17.03 -8.95
CA PHE A 142 32.34 -18.29 -8.27
C PHE A 142 32.99 -19.46 -9.01
N ARG A 143 33.75 -20.31 -8.29
CA ARG A 143 34.39 -21.51 -8.85
C ARG A 143 33.47 -22.72 -8.67
N LEU A 144 33.15 -23.40 -9.76
CA LEU A 144 32.33 -24.62 -9.78
C LEU A 144 33.19 -25.87 -9.49
N ASN A 145 32.52 -27.00 -9.20
CA ASN A 145 33.19 -28.27 -8.90
C ASN A 145 34.06 -28.81 -10.05
N ASP A 146 33.73 -28.47 -11.29
CA ASP A 146 34.51 -28.86 -12.48
C ASP A 146 35.72 -27.93 -12.73
N GLY A 147 35.94 -26.95 -11.86
CA GLY A 147 37.02 -25.97 -11.95
C GLY A 147 36.72 -24.76 -12.83
N SER A 148 35.57 -24.73 -13.52
CA SER A 148 35.12 -23.57 -14.29
C SER A 148 34.63 -22.44 -13.37
N TYR A 149 34.49 -21.23 -13.94
CA TYR A 149 34.05 -20.05 -13.20
C TYR A 149 32.69 -19.56 -13.73
N ALA A 150 31.81 -19.24 -12.80
CA ALA A 150 30.51 -18.63 -13.06
C ALA A 150 30.44 -17.22 -12.46
N ASP A 151 29.66 -16.36 -13.09
CA ASP A 151 29.41 -15.01 -12.60
C ASP A 151 28.59 -15.03 -11.32
N ILE A 152 28.81 -14.04 -10.46
CA ILE A 152 27.95 -13.79 -9.30
C ILE A 152 27.33 -12.41 -9.37
N ILE A 153 26.13 -12.31 -8.81
CA ILE A 153 25.38 -11.07 -8.73
C ILE A 153 25.15 -10.78 -7.24
N PRO A 154 25.93 -9.88 -6.62
CA PRO A 154 25.66 -9.48 -5.24
C PRO A 154 24.33 -8.74 -5.14
N HIS A 155 23.63 -8.92 -4.03
CA HIS A 155 22.33 -8.29 -3.76
C HIS A 155 22.28 -7.72 -2.36
N TRP A 156 21.50 -6.67 -2.15
CA TRP A 156 21.26 -6.13 -0.82
C TRP A 156 19.80 -5.71 -0.61
N ILE A 157 19.38 -5.64 0.65
CA ILE A 157 18.11 -5.06 1.06
C ILE A 157 18.29 -4.29 2.38
N ASP A 158 17.61 -3.16 2.53
CA ASP A 158 17.47 -2.45 3.81
C ASP A 158 16.49 -3.21 4.71
N VAL A 159 16.93 -3.58 5.92
CA VAL A 159 16.13 -4.31 6.92
C VAL A 159 15.69 -3.42 8.09
N THR A 160 16.06 -2.14 8.11
CA THR A 160 15.59 -1.16 9.13
C THR A 160 14.27 -0.51 8.79
N ALA A 161 14.00 -0.35 7.50
CA ALA A 161 12.69 0.09 7.08
C ALA A 161 11.71 -1.01 7.49
N GLU A 162 10.67 -0.68 8.26
CA GLU A 162 9.51 -1.55 8.46
C GLU A 162 8.94 -1.89 7.07
N LYS A 163 9.47 -2.96 6.47
CA LYS A 163 9.24 -3.36 5.09
C LYS A 163 8.51 -4.70 5.08
N THR A 164 7.23 -4.63 5.38
CA THR A 164 6.24 -5.43 4.65
C THR A 164 6.26 -4.95 3.19
N SER A 165 7.25 -5.38 2.40
CA SER A 165 7.43 -5.08 0.96
C SER A 165 7.22 -3.62 0.51
N CYS A 166 8.29 -2.83 0.47
CA CYS A 166 8.23 -1.43 0.01
C CYS A 166 9.27 -1.16 -1.08
N THR A 167 9.17 -1.90 -2.18
CA THR A 167 9.77 -1.53 -3.49
C THR A 167 8.78 -1.71 -4.64
N GLY A 168 7.51 -2.03 -4.35
CA GLY A 168 6.45 -2.02 -5.36
C GLY A 168 6.03 -0.58 -5.64
N ALA A 169 5.83 -0.25 -6.91
CA ALA A 169 5.05 0.92 -7.31
C ALA A 169 3.72 0.95 -6.54
N ASP A 170 3.19 2.16 -6.31
CA ASP A 170 1.88 2.36 -5.70
C ASP A 170 0.85 1.43 -6.37
N LYS A 171 0.22 0.55 -5.59
CA LYS A 171 -0.88 -0.27 -6.12
C LYS A 171 -2.18 0.41 -5.75
N ILE A 172 -2.90 0.83 -6.77
CA ILE A 172 -4.20 1.47 -6.61
C ILE A 172 -5.27 0.46 -7.02
N ARG A 173 -6.28 0.29 -6.18
CA ARG A 173 -7.42 -0.62 -6.39
C ARG A 173 -8.71 0.11 -6.07
N ARG A 174 -9.74 -0.10 -6.88
CA ARG A 174 -11.10 0.32 -6.53
C ARG A 174 -11.73 -0.77 -5.67
N LEU A 175 -12.41 -0.36 -4.60
CA LEU A 175 -13.29 -1.22 -3.81
C LEU A 175 -14.73 -0.79 -4.10
N GLY A 176 -15.50 -1.65 -4.76
CA GLY A 176 -16.84 -1.32 -5.27
C GLY A 176 -16.86 -0.96 -6.76
N THR A 177 -17.79 -0.12 -7.16
CA THR A 177 -18.07 0.22 -8.57
C THR A 177 -17.62 1.65 -8.89
N PRO A 178 -17.51 2.04 -10.18
CA PRO A 178 -17.18 3.42 -10.55
C PRO A 178 -18.20 4.46 -10.06
N ALA A 179 -19.46 4.07 -9.86
CA ALA A 179 -20.48 4.96 -9.33
C ALA A 179 -20.48 5.03 -7.79
N ARG A 180 -20.16 3.91 -7.13
CA ARG A 180 -20.22 3.74 -5.68
C ARG A 180 -19.03 2.92 -5.24
N GLY A 181 -17.96 3.58 -4.79
CA GLY A 181 -16.75 2.89 -4.38
C GLY A 181 -15.70 3.80 -3.77
N SER A 182 -14.74 3.18 -3.10
CA SER A 182 -13.58 3.81 -2.48
C SER A 182 -12.31 3.43 -3.25
N TRP A 183 -11.23 4.19 -3.04
CA TRP A 183 -9.90 3.77 -3.49
C TRP A 183 -9.11 3.17 -2.35
N LEU A 184 -8.39 2.07 -2.64
CA LEU A 184 -7.36 1.52 -1.80
C LEU A 184 -6.00 1.79 -2.44
N LEU A 185 -5.20 2.60 -1.76
CA LEU A 185 -3.80 2.84 -2.10
C LEU A 185 -2.93 1.95 -1.21
N ILE A 186 -2.23 1.00 -1.82
CA ILE A 186 -1.23 0.16 -1.16
C ILE A 186 0.14 0.71 -1.49
N ARG A 187 0.79 1.27 -0.48
CA ARG A 187 2.02 2.02 -0.65
C ARG A 187 2.92 1.83 0.54
N ARG A 188 4.16 1.44 0.25
CA ARG A 188 5.16 1.11 1.28
C ARG A 188 4.60 0.18 2.38
N GLY A 189 3.90 -0.88 1.97
CA GLY A 189 3.33 -1.86 2.88
C GLY A 189 2.16 -1.37 3.72
N LYS A 190 1.71 -0.12 3.50
CA LYS A 190 0.57 0.49 4.17
C LYS A 190 -0.65 0.52 3.27
N HIS A 191 -1.83 0.33 3.86
CA HIS A 191 -3.12 0.38 3.21
C HIS A 191 -3.83 1.68 3.58
N ILE A 192 -3.92 2.59 2.61
CA ILE A 192 -4.60 3.88 2.75
C ILE A 192 -5.93 3.77 2.02
N LEU A 193 -7.03 3.79 2.77
CA LEU A 193 -8.37 3.88 2.22
C LEU A 193 -8.71 5.34 1.93
N ILE A 194 -9.16 5.64 0.72
CA ILE A 194 -9.66 6.95 0.31
C ILE A 194 -11.19 6.85 0.26
N ASP A 195 -11.85 7.63 1.11
CA ASP A 195 -13.31 7.68 1.29
C ASP A 195 -13.97 6.36 1.74
N THR A 196 -15.20 6.46 2.24
CA THR A 196 -15.93 5.38 2.92
C THR A 196 -17.33 5.14 2.37
N GLY A 197 -17.56 5.42 1.09
CA GLY A 197 -18.79 5.07 0.38
C GLY A 197 -20.07 5.54 1.08
N TYR A 198 -21.19 4.93 0.69
CA TYR A 198 -22.45 5.00 1.45
C TYR A 198 -22.47 3.99 2.61
N PRO A 199 -23.32 4.18 3.64
CA PRO A 199 -23.41 3.24 4.77
C PRO A 199 -23.66 1.79 4.37
N GLU A 200 -24.46 1.55 3.32
CA GLU A 200 -24.81 0.22 2.81
C GLU A 200 -23.72 -0.40 1.91
N ASP A 201 -22.70 0.35 1.49
CA ASP A 201 -21.61 -0.18 0.66
C ASP A 201 -20.62 -1.04 1.47
N TRP A 202 -20.81 -1.16 2.80
CA TRP A 202 -19.91 -1.88 3.71
C TRP A 202 -19.61 -3.32 3.29
N ASP A 203 -20.63 -4.08 2.90
CA ASP A 203 -20.44 -5.50 2.56
C ASP A 203 -19.63 -5.63 1.26
N GLY A 204 -19.93 -4.81 0.26
CA GLY A 204 -19.16 -4.75 -0.99
C GLY A 204 -17.72 -4.25 -0.78
N PHE A 205 -17.49 -3.34 0.17
CA PHE A 205 -16.16 -2.96 0.62
C PHE A 205 -15.40 -4.15 1.24
N CYS A 206 -16.04 -4.92 2.12
CA CYS A 206 -15.44 -6.10 2.73
C CYS A 206 -15.12 -7.18 1.68
N ASP A 207 -16.02 -7.43 0.74
CA ASP A 207 -15.81 -8.38 -0.37
C ASP A 207 -14.63 -7.94 -1.26
N GLY A 208 -14.52 -6.63 -1.54
CA GLY A 208 -13.42 -6.05 -2.29
C GLY A 208 -12.06 -6.23 -1.60
N LEU A 209 -12.01 -6.08 -0.27
CA LEU A 209 -10.81 -6.37 0.52
C LEU A 209 -10.50 -7.87 0.52
N ALA A 210 -11.50 -8.73 0.71
CA ALA A 210 -11.32 -10.17 0.73
C ALA A 210 -10.74 -10.71 -0.59
N ALA A 211 -11.14 -10.13 -1.74
CA ALA A 211 -10.56 -10.44 -3.04
C ALA A 211 -9.06 -10.13 -3.16
N LEU A 212 -8.54 -9.26 -2.28
CA LEU A 212 -7.12 -8.92 -2.16
C LEU A 212 -6.42 -9.70 -1.03
N ASN A 213 -7.13 -10.62 -0.36
CA ASN A 213 -6.72 -11.29 0.88
C ASN A 213 -6.47 -10.31 2.04
N LEU A 214 -7.31 -9.27 2.12
CA LEU A 214 -7.30 -8.26 3.18
C LEU A 214 -8.63 -8.26 3.93
N THR A 215 -8.62 -7.64 5.10
CA THR A 215 -9.76 -7.40 5.97
C THR A 215 -9.80 -5.92 6.37
N PRO A 216 -10.91 -5.41 6.94
CA PRO A 216 -10.94 -4.04 7.46
C PRO A 216 -9.88 -3.74 8.53
N ASP A 217 -9.36 -4.76 9.21
CA ASP A 217 -8.29 -4.61 10.21
C ASP A 217 -6.90 -4.40 9.59
N ASP A 218 -6.75 -4.66 8.29
CA ASP A 218 -5.51 -4.43 7.54
C ASP A 218 -5.38 -2.99 7.01
N ILE A 219 -6.43 -2.16 7.16
CA ILE A 219 -6.38 -0.74 6.82
C ILE A 219 -5.53 -0.01 7.87
N ASP A 220 -4.51 0.72 7.43
CA ASP A 220 -3.67 1.53 8.32
C ASP A 220 -4.23 2.96 8.46
N PHE A 221 -4.69 3.53 7.35
CA PHE A 221 -5.09 4.92 7.26
C PHE A 221 -6.40 5.11 6.51
N LEU A 222 -7.17 6.09 6.97
CA LEU A 222 -8.32 6.63 6.24
C LEU A 222 -8.00 8.06 5.80
N PHE A 223 -8.18 8.38 4.53
CA PHE A 223 -8.18 9.75 4.02
C PHE A 223 -9.58 10.08 3.50
N LEU A 224 -10.27 11.02 4.13
CA LEU A 224 -11.56 11.51 3.65
C LEU A 224 -11.33 12.76 2.80
N THR A 225 -11.81 12.70 1.55
CA THR A 225 -11.74 13.83 0.62
C THR A 225 -12.69 14.96 1.05
N HIS A 226 -13.90 14.62 1.52
CA HIS A 226 -14.88 15.57 2.06
C HIS A 226 -16.05 14.87 2.78
N ALA A 227 -16.94 15.64 3.40
CA ALA A 227 -18.04 15.15 4.24
C ALA A 227 -19.39 14.99 3.51
N HIS A 228 -19.46 14.20 2.43
CA HIS A 228 -20.72 13.76 1.83
C HIS A 228 -21.08 12.31 2.19
N ASP A 229 -22.34 11.93 1.97
CA ASP A 229 -22.88 10.63 2.36
C ASP A 229 -22.27 9.44 1.61
N ASP A 230 -21.81 9.65 0.38
CA ASP A 230 -21.01 8.71 -0.43
C ASP A 230 -19.51 8.71 -0.14
N HIS A 231 -19.03 9.62 0.70
CA HIS A 231 -17.61 9.69 1.05
C HIS A 231 -17.35 9.39 2.53
N ALA A 232 -18.35 9.64 3.39
CA ALA A 232 -18.26 9.48 4.85
C ALA A 232 -19.25 8.46 5.41
N GLY A 233 -19.94 7.68 4.56
CA GLY A 233 -21.10 6.87 4.93
C GLY A 233 -20.85 5.85 6.02
N PHE A 234 -19.83 4.99 5.86
CA PHE A 234 -19.51 3.96 6.86
C PHE A 234 -18.31 4.29 7.77
N VAL A 235 -17.89 5.57 7.85
CA VAL A 235 -16.72 6.00 8.66
C VAL A 235 -16.75 5.49 10.10
N ASN A 236 -17.90 5.61 10.78
CA ASN A 236 -18.05 5.15 12.16
C ASN A 236 -17.84 3.63 12.28
N ARG A 237 -18.32 2.86 11.29
CA ARG A 237 -18.23 1.39 11.29
C ARG A 237 -16.80 0.92 11.00
N LEU A 238 -16.08 1.63 10.13
CA LEU A 238 -14.68 1.36 9.84
C LEU A 238 -13.80 1.58 11.08
N LEU A 239 -13.94 2.73 11.74
CA LEU A 239 -13.03 3.12 12.83
C LEU A 239 -13.31 2.39 14.15
N LYS A 240 -14.54 1.94 14.38
CA LYS A 240 -14.96 1.29 15.63
C LYS A 240 -14.03 0.13 16.01
N GLY A 241 -13.33 0.29 17.14
CA GLY A 241 -12.43 -0.72 17.70
C GLY A 241 -11.16 -1.02 16.88
N ARG A 242 -10.79 -0.20 15.90
CA ARG A 242 -9.61 -0.43 15.03
C ARG A 242 -8.56 0.66 15.18
N ALA A 243 -7.28 0.30 15.14
CA ALA A 243 -6.18 1.26 15.23
C ALA A 243 -5.89 2.00 13.91
N ILE A 244 -6.94 2.54 13.26
CA ILE A 244 -6.85 3.29 12.01
C ILE A 244 -6.67 4.77 12.34
N ARG A 245 -5.68 5.44 11.73
CA ARG A 245 -5.57 6.91 11.80
C ARG A 245 -6.31 7.53 10.62
N ALA A 246 -7.24 8.45 10.90
CA ALA A 246 -8.01 9.13 9.87
C ALA A 246 -7.46 10.54 9.60
N VAL A 247 -7.58 11.03 8.37
CA VAL A 247 -7.18 12.38 7.95
C VAL A 247 -8.36 13.01 7.21
N ALA A 248 -8.71 14.24 7.58
CA ALA A 248 -9.74 15.03 6.91
C ALA A 248 -9.46 16.52 7.12
N ALA A 249 -10.00 17.37 6.24
CA ALA A 249 -9.94 18.80 6.44
C ALA A 249 -10.66 19.20 7.74
N GLN A 250 -10.12 20.15 8.49
CA GLN A 250 -10.76 20.67 9.70
C GLN A 250 -12.18 21.20 9.43
N LYS A 251 -12.41 21.73 8.22
CA LYS A 251 -13.72 22.20 7.76
C LYS A 251 -14.77 21.10 7.60
N ALA A 252 -14.36 19.84 7.46
CA ALA A 252 -15.29 18.70 7.37
C ALA A 252 -15.99 18.42 8.71
N LEU A 253 -15.38 18.79 9.84
CA LEU A 253 -15.82 18.42 11.19
C LEU A 253 -17.28 18.78 11.49
N PRO A 254 -17.79 20.00 11.21
CA PRO A 254 -19.20 20.32 11.44
C PRO A 254 -20.16 19.49 10.60
N GLY A 255 -19.80 19.16 9.35
CA GLY A 255 -20.57 18.30 8.45
C GLY A 255 -20.62 16.86 8.94
N LEU A 256 -19.46 16.32 9.32
CA LEU A 256 -19.33 14.97 9.89
C LEU A 256 -20.11 14.80 11.19
N ARG A 257 -20.00 15.75 12.13
CA ARG A 257 -20.76 15.72 13.40
C ARG A 257 -22.27 15.84 13.20
N ARG A 258 -22.71 16.51 12.13
CA ARG A 258 -24.13 16.63 11.78
C ARG A 258 -24.65 15.43 10.98
N GLY A 259 -23.76 14.67 10.32
CA GLY A 259 -24.11 13.60 9.39
C GLY A 259 -24.72 14.12 8.08
N GLN A 260 -24.33 15.33 7.66
CA GLN A 260 -24.87 16.01 6.47
C GLN A 260 -24.04 17.26 6.13
N ASN A 261 -23.66 17.45 4.86
CA ASN A 261 -23.06 18.72 4.40
C ASN A 261 -24.10 19.81 4.11
N GLY A 262 -23.67 21.08 4.09
CA GLY A 262 -24.53 22.25 3.96
C GLY A 262 -25.16 22.44 2.57
N PRO A 263 -26.33 23.09 2.49
CA PRO A 263 -26.99 23.37 1.20
C PRO A 263 -26.40 24.63 0.52
N GLY A 264 -26.05 24.53 -0.75
CA GLY A 264 -25.61 25.65 -1.59
C GLY A 264 -25.12 25.19 -2.95
N GLY A 265 -25.07 26.08 -3.95
CA GLY A 265 -24.56 25.74 -5.27
C GLY A 265 -25.60 25.22 -6.27
N GLY A 266 -25.13 24.47 -7.27
CA GLY A 266 -25.96 23.99 -8.37
C GLY A 266 -25.26 22.97 -9.27
N ALA A 267 -26.00 22.45 -10.24
CA ALA A 267 -25.50 21.49 -11.21
C ALA A 267 -24.85 22.22 -12.41
N PRO A 268 -23.74 21.71 -12.96
CA PRO A 268 -23.09 22.33 -14.11
C PRO A 268 -23.92 22.22 -15.39
N ASP A 269 -24.73 21.18 -15.54
CA ASP A 269 -25.50 20.95 -16.76
C ASP A 269 -26.74 20.09 -16.51
N THR A 270 -27.52 19.85 -17.57
CA THR A 270 -28.75 19.04 -17.50
C THR A 270 -28.49 17.55 -17.26
N ALA A 271 -27.31 17.03 -17.62
CA ALA A 271 -26.95 15.64 -17.35
C ALA A 271 -26.70 15.44 -15.85
N ALA A 272 -26.00 16.38 -15.22
CA ALA A 272 -25.83 16.43 -13.78
C ALA A 272 -27.16 16.56 -13.03
N ILE A 273 -28.12 17.38 -13.53
CA ILE A 273 -29.48 17.42 -12.97
C ILE A 273 -30.16 16.05 -13.05
N ALA A 274 -30.05 15.34 -14.18
CA ALA A 274 -30.63 14.02 -14.35
C ALA A 274 -30.01 12.99 -13.37
N ALA A 275 -28.70 13.04 -13.17
CA ALA A 275 -27.98 12.23 -12.19
C ALA A 275 -28.45 12.51 -10.76
N CYS A 276 -28.57 13.78 -10.38
CA CYS A 276 -29.09 14.18 -9.08
C CYS A 276 -30.54 13.72 -8.87
N MET A 277 -31.38 13.81 -9.91
CA MET A 277 -32.75 13.27 -9.86
C MET A 277 -32.80 11.75 -9.73
N GLN A 278 -31.80 11.03 -10.27
CA GLN A 278 -31.66 9.60 -10.04
C GLN A 278 -31.28 9.31 -8.58
N MET A 279 -30.25 9.99 -8.04
CA MET A 279 -29.87 9.85 -6.63
C MET A 279 -31.04 10.14 -5.68
N ILE A 280 -31.85 11.18 -5.96
CA ILE A 280 -33.06 11.48 -5.19
C ILE A 280 -34.05 10.30 -5.21
N ARG A 281 -34.26 9.68 -6.38
CA ARG A 281 -35.14 8.50 -6.53
C ARG A 281 -34.61 7.28 -5.78
N GLU A 282 -33.29 7.15 -5.68
CA GLU A 282 -32.60 6.09 -4.94
C GLU A 282 -32.54 6.36 -3.42
N GLY A 283 -32.97 7.53 -2.96
CA GLY A 283 -33.07 7.87 -1.52
C GLY A 283 -31.91 8.70 -0.98
N HIS A 284 -30.95 9.08 -1.82
CA HIS A 284 -29.73 9.80 -1.45
C HIS A 284 -29.86 11.34 -1.50
N GLY A 285 -31.02 11.87 -1.93
CA GLY A 285 -31.21 13.30 -2.13
C GLY A 285 -31.06 14.20 -0.89
N ALA A 286 -31.10 13.62 0.31
CA ALA A 286 -30.94 14.35 1.55
C ALA A 286 -29.47 14.44 2.01
N HIS A 287 -28.55 13.74 1.36
CA HIS A 287 -27.13 13.66 1.69
C HIS A 287 -26.88 13.36 3.17
N ARG A 288 -27.58 12.36 3.69
CA ARG A 288 -27.54 12.01 5.13
C ARG A 288 -26.76 10.73 5.34
N PHE A 289 -25.89 10.78 6.34
CA PHE A 289 -25.13 9.64 6.82
C PHE A 289 -25.06 9.64 8.35
N PRO A 290 -24.69 8.52 9.01
CA PRO A 290 -24.55 8.49 10.45
C PRO A 290 -23.57 9.56 10.95
N ALA A 291 -24.02 10.43 11.84
CA ALA A 291 -23.19 11.46 12.46
C ALA A 291 -21.95 10.86 13.12
N LEU A 292 -20.81 11.54 12.99
CA LEU A 292 -19.53 11.11 13.54
C LEU A 292 -19.61 10.96 15.06
N THR A 293 -19.26 9.78 15.55
CA THR A 293 -19.23 9.48 16.98
C THR A 293 -17.98 10.05 17.65
N PRO A 294 -18.00 10.37 18.96
CA PRO A 294 -16.81 10.82 19.67
C PRO A 294 -15.65 9.81 19.63
N GLU A 295 -15.97 8.50 19.64
CA GLU A 295 -14.99 7.43 19.46
C GLU A 295 -14.29 7.57 18.12
N ALA A 296 -15.04 7.58 17.01
CA ALA A 296 -14.50 7.74 15.67
C ALA A 296 -13.75 9.07 15.47
N GLU A 297 -14.25 10.16 16.05
CA GLU A 297 -13.61 11.48 15.97
C GLU A 297 -12.18 11.48 16.55
N ALA A 298 -11.91 10.69 17.60
CA ALA A 298 -10.60 10.59 18.21
C ALA A 298 -9.51 10.03 17.26
N HIS A 299 -9.91 9.34 16.19
CA HIS A 299 -8.98 8.80 15.18
C HIS A 299 -8.44 9.88 14.25
N PHE A 300 -9.07 11.05 14.18
CA PHE A 300 -8.77 12.05 13.16
C PHE A 300 -7.55 12.91 13.47
N LEU A 301 -6.75 13.15 12.43
CA LEU A 301 -5.88 14.29 12.25
C LEU A 301 -6.60 15.31 11.37
N TRP A 302 -6.89 16.46 11.96
CA TRP A 302 -7.54 17.57 11.26
C TRP A 302 -6.49 18.42 10.57
N VAL A 303 -6.60 18.55 9.25
CA VAL A 303 -5.65 19.35 8.45
C VAL A 303 -6.26 20.68 8.02
N ALA A 304 -5.42 21.70 7.98
CA ALA A 304 -5.74 23.03 7.50
C ALA A 304 -4.55 23.60 6.70
N PRO A 305 -4.73 24.66 5.89
CA PRO A 305 -3.61 25.29 5.20
C PRO A 305 -2.47 25.66 6.17
N GLY A 306 -1.26 25.17 5.89
CA GLY A 306 -0.09 25.35 6.76
C GLY A 306 0.02 24.33 7.92
N GLN A 307 -0.93 23.40 8.05
CA GLN A 307 -0.98 22.38 9.10
C GLN A 307 -1.25 20.99 8.49
N THR A 308 -0.33 20.53 7.64
CA THR A 308 -0.44 19.25 6.90
C THR A 308 0.69 18.27 7.18
N ALA A 309 1.85 18.75 7.69
CA ALA A 309 3.10 18.00 7.71
C ALA A 309 3.02 16.63 8.42
N GLU A 310 2.28 16.52 9.52
CA GLU A 310 2.09 15.24 10.22
C GLU A 310 1.33 14.23 9.36
N ALA A 311 0.19 14.65 8.80
CA ALA A 311 -0.63 13.80 7.94
C ALA A 311 0.09 13.45 6.63
N GLU A 312 0.80 14.40 6.03
CA GLU A 312 1.64 14.16 4.84
C GLU A 312 2.78 13.19 5.12
N GLY A 313 3.38 13.24 6.31
CA GLY A 313 4.40 12.28 6.74
C GLY A 313 3.85 10.87 6.93
N LEU A 314 2.64 10.73 7.49
CA LEU A 314 1.99 9.43 7.68
C LEU A 314 1.55 8.78 6.36
N LEU A 315 0.99 9.58 5.45
CA LEU A 315 0.49 9.12 4.15
C LEU A 315 1.60 9.07 3.08
N ASP A 316 2.74 9.70 3.36
CA ASP A 316 3.85 9.98 2.44
C ASP A 316 3.36 10.58 1.10
N GLY A 317 2.38 11.47 1.18
CA GLY A 317 1.78 12.16 0.05
C GLY A 317 1.42 13.59 0.42
N LYS A 318 1.34 14.47 -0.57
CA LYS A 318 1.00 15.88 -0.39
C LYS A 318 -0.52 16.04 -0.26
N ILE A 319 -0.96 16.80 0.72
CA ILE A 319 -2.36 17.18 0.88
C ILE A 319 -2.63 18.43 0.03
N VAL A 320 -3.67 18.35 -0.79
CA VAL A 320 -4.03 19.39 -1.75
C VAL A 320 -5.43 19.89 -1.38
N PHE A 321 -5.57 21.15 -0.99
CA PHE A 321 -6.89 21.72 -0.72
C PHE A 321 -7.59 22.04 -2.05
N LEU A 322 -8.80 21.49 -2.23
CA LEU A 322 -9.56 21.54 -3.48
C LEU A 322 -11.02 22.01 -3.26
N PRO A 323 -11.25 23.15 -2.59
CA PRO A 323 -12.60 23.62 -2.31
C PRO A 323 -13.38 23.92 -3.60
N GLY A 324 -14.70 23.86 -3.53
CA GLY A 324 -15.58 24.31 -4.61
C GLY A 324 -16.73 23.33 -4.89
N HIS A 325 -16.46 22.03 -4.89
CA HIS A 325 -17.55 21.05 -4.76
C HIS A 325 -18.18 21.21 -3.36
N THR A 326 -17.33 21.11 -2.34
CA THR A 326 -17.61 21.51 -0.97
C THR A 326 -16.43 22.35 -0.46
N ASP A 327 -16.61 23.10 0.63
CA ASP A 327 -15.54 23.96 1.15
C ASP A 327 -14.49 23.19 1.98
N ASP A 328 -14.80 21.94 2.35
CA ASP A 328 -13.94 20.99 3.04
C ASP A 328 -13.20 20.01 2.11
N SER A 329 -13.42 20.08 0.80
CA SER A 329 -12.76 19.22 -0.18
C SER A 329 -11.23 19.31 -0.16
N ILE A 330 -10.58 18.16 -0.02
CA ILE A 330 -9.13 17.94 -0.13
C ILE A 330 -8.83 16.72 -1.01
N GLY A 331 -7.62 16.69 -1.57
CA GLY A 331 -7.07 15.57 -2.30
C GLY A 331 -5.71 15.13 -1.77
N LEU A 332 -5.30 13.92 -2.15
CA LEU A 332 -4.01 13.32 -1.80
C LEU A 332 -3.20 13.11 -3.08
N LEU A 333 -2.07 13.82 -3.21
CA LEU A 333 -1.12 13.66 -4.30
C LEU A 333 0.06 12.81 -3.86
N THR A 334 0.20 11.63 -4.45
CA THR A 334 1.34 10.75 -4.20
C THR A 334 2.60 11.24 -4.93
N PRO A 335 3.81 10.90 -4.44
CA PRO A 335 5.06 11.16 -5.16
C PRO A 335 5.16 10.50 -6.54
N ALA A 336 4.37 9.46 -6.80
CA ALA A 336 4.27 8.81 -8.10
C ALA A 336 3.33 9.53 -9.08
N GLY A 337 2.72 10.64 -8.66
CA GLY A 337 1.84 11.46 -9.51
C GLY A 337 0.37 11.02 -9.53
N ALA A 338 -0.05 10.05 -8.72
CA ALA A 338 -1.47 9.76 -8.54
C ALA A 338 -2.13 10.80 -7.63
N LEU A 339 -3.15 11.50 -8.13
CA LEU A 339 -3.98 12.44 -7.37
C LEU A 339 -5.36 11.83 -7.10
N PHE A 340 -5.67 11.57 -5.84
CA PHE A 340 -7.03 11.27 -5.39
C PHE A 340 -7.74 12.59 -5.08
N CYS A 341 -8.72 12.99 -5.90
CA CYS A 341 -9.30 14.34 -5.82
C CYS A 341 -10.75 14.39 -5.29
N GLY A 342 -11.33 13.24 -4.93
CA GLY A 342 -12.73 13.15 -4.54
C GLY A 342 -13.62 13.74 -5.65
N ASP A 343 -14.50 14.65 -5.26
CA ASP A 343 -15.43 15.32 -6.17
C ASP A 343 -14.95 16.66 -6.71
N ALA A 344 -13.66 16.97 -6.58
CA ALA A 344 -13.08 18.08 -7.31
C ALA A 344 -13.09 17.83 -8.83
N ALA A 345 -13.16 16.58 -9.29
CA ALA A 345 -13.42 16.20 -10.68
C ALA A 345 -14.01 14.78 -10.73
N GLN A 346 -14.66 14.40 -11.84
CA GLN A 346 -15.25 13.08 -12.04
C GLN A 346 -15.00 12.57 -13.47
N ASP A 347 -15.11 11.26 -13.69
CA ASP A 347 -15.11 10.70 -15.05
C ASP A 347 -16.18 9.62 -15.23
N ARG A 348 -17.43 10.07 -15.19
CA ARG A 348 -18.59 9.23 -15.44
C ARG A 348 -19.11 9.45 -16.88
N PRO A 349 -19.85 8.49 -17.45
CA PRO A 349 -20.45 8.65 -18.77
C PRO A 349 -21.32 9.92 -18.94
N ASP A 350 -21.88 10.42 -17.85
CA ASP A 350 -22.72 11.61 -17.77
C ASP A 350 -21.98 12.90 -17.36
N THR A 351 -20.65 12.86 -17.21
CA THR A 351 -19.81 14.03 -16.90
C THR A 351 -18.80 14.30 -18.03
N PRO A 352 -19.25 14.69 -19.23
CA PRO A 352 -18.37 14.85 -20.40
C PRO A 352 -17.31 15.94 -20.19
N MET A 353 -17.58 16.93 -19.34
CA MET A 353 -16.63 17.98 -18.98
C MET A 353 -15.68 17.58 -17.85
N LYS A 354 -15.81 16.38 -17.26
CA LYS A 354 -15.13 15.95 -16.03
C LYS A 354 -15.50 16.72 -14.76
N THR A 355 -16.57 17.52 -14.81
CA THR A 355 -17.12 18.21 -13.63
C THR A 355 -17.85 17.23 -12.71
N THR A 356 -17.84 17.50 -11.40
CA THR A 356 -18.81 16.89 -10.49
C THR A 356 -20.25 17.31 -10.84
N ILE A 357 -21.23 16.52 -10.40
CA ILE A 357 -22.66 16.82 -10.59
C ILE A 357 -23.16 17.97 -9.73
N TRP A 358 -22.42 18.35 -8.69
CA TRP A 358 -22.79 19.42 -7.77
C TRP A 358 -21.60 20.34 -7.53
N ILE A 359 -21.73 21.63 -7.81
CA ILE A 359 -20.70 22.63 -7.50
C ILE A 359 -21.26 23.59 -6.44
N GLY A 360 -20.68 23.58 -5.24
CA GLY A 360 -21.07 24.46 -4.12
C GLY A 360 -20.65 25.92 -4.32
N ASP A 361 -19.43 26.14 -4.81
CA ASP A 361 -18.83 27.45 -5.09
C ASP A 361 -18.00 27.39 -6.38
N LEU A 362 -18.54 27.96 -7.47
CA LEU A 362 -17.91 27.90 -8.79
C LEU A 362 -16.55 28.64 -8.85
N PRO A 363 -16.38 29.86 -8.30
CA PRO A 363 -15.07 30.51 -8.26
C PRO A 363 -13.99 29.69 -7.55
N ALA A 364 -14.30 29.05 -6.41
CA ALA A 364 -13.38 28.17 -5.70
C ALA A 364 -13.10 26.89 -6.51
N TYR A 365 -14.13 26.31 -7.11
CA TYR A 365 -14.01 25.10 -7.95
C TYR A 365 -13.06 25.33 -9.12
N ARG A 366 -13.17 26.48 -9.80
CA ARG A 366 -12.25 26.89 -10.87
C ARG A 366 -10.80 27.02 -10.39
N LYS A 367 -10.58 27.63 -9.22
CA LYS A 367 -9.23 27.73 -8.63
C LYS A 367 -8.64 26.36 -8.30
N SER A 368 -9.46 25.45 -7.79
CA SER A 368 -9.06 24.06 -7.51
C SER A 368 -8.68 23.32 -8.79
N TRP A 369 -9.41 23.53 -9.89
CA TRP A 369 -9.03 22.99 -11.21
C TRP A 369 -7.73 23.53 -11.74
N GLN A 370 -7.52 24.85 -11.66
CA GLN A 370 -6.25 25.46 -12.04
C GLN A 370 -5.10 24.87 -11.20
N GLN A 371 -5.31 24.70 -9.89
CA GLN A 371 -4.33 24.09 -9.01
C GLN A 371 -4.01 22.63 -9.38
N ILE A 372 -5.01 21.83 -9.77
CA ILE A 372 -4.78 20.46 -10.27
C ILE A 372 -3.94 20.48 -11.56
N ILE A 373 -4.24 21.39 -12.48
CA ILE A 373 -3.49 21.55 -13.74
C ILE A 373 -2.04 21.94 -13.45
N ASP A 374 -1.81 22.91 -12.55
CA ASP A 374 -0.48 23.40 -12.20
C ASP A 374 0.36 22.35 -11.45
N LEU A 375 -0.29 21.47 -10.69
CA LEU A 375 0.36 20.34 -10.02
C LEU A 375 0.80 19.24 -11.01
N ALA A 376 0.20 19.20 -12.19
CA ALA A 376 0.49 18.24 -13.26
C ALA A 376 0.65 16.77 -12.77
N PRO A 377 -0.36 16.20 -12.07
CA PRO A 377 -0.30 14.81 -11.63
C PRO A 377 -0.25 13.86 -12.83
N GLU A 378 0.47 12.75 -12.75
CA GLU A 378 0.49 11.73 -13.81
C GLU A 378 -0.91 11.16 -14.12
N GLN A 379 -1.73 10.95 -13.08
CA GLN A 379 -3.08 10.44 -13.24
C GLN A 379 -4.01 10.93 -12.12
N ILE A 380 -5.27 11.21 -12.47
CA ILE A 380 -6.32 11.63 -11.54
C ILE A 380 -7.22 10.43 -11.23
N TYR A 381 -7.50 10.22 -9.96
CA TYR A 381 -8.39 9.21 -9.39
C TYR A 381 -9.58 9.93 -8.72
N PRO A 382 -10.70 10.12 -9.44
CA PRO A 382 -11.85 10.82 -8.90
C PRO A 382 -12.63 9.95 -7.90
N GLY A 383 -13.48 10.58 -7.10
CA GLY A 383 -14.43 9.88 -6.22
C GLY A 383 -15.37 8.96 -7.00
N HIS A 384 -15.87 9.47 -8.14
CA HIS A 384 -16.72 8.70 -9.04
C HIS A 384 -16.24 8.76 -10.49
N GLY A 385 -16.43 7.65 -11.19
CA GLY A 385 -15.96 7.45 -12.55
C GLY A 385 -14.55 6.87 -12.64
N GLU A 386 -14.03 6.76 -13.86
CA GLU A 386 -12.73 6.14 -14.12
C GLU A 386 -11.52 7.06 -13.86
N PRO A 387 -10.33 6.51 -13.61
CA PRO A 387 -9.12 7.32 -13.61
C PRO A 387 -8.84 7.94 -14.98
N PHE A 388 -8.36 9.18 -15.02
CA PHE A 388 -8.14 9.90 -16.28
C PHE A 388 -6.89 10.79 -16.24
N ALA A 389 -6.42 11.18 -17.43
CA ALA A 389 -5.23 12.03 -17.58
C ALA A 389 -5.56 13.50 -17.25
N PRO A 390 -4.68 14.24 -16.55
CA PRO A 390 -4.89 15.65 -16.23
C PRO A 390 -5.00 16.53 -17.49
N THR A 391 -4.45 16.08 -18.62
CA THR A 391 -4.41 16.80 -19.90
C THR A 391 -5.79 17.07 -20.48
N LEU A 392 -6.84 16.42 -19.95
CA LEU A 392 -8.22 16.72 -20.31
C LEU A 392 -8.68 18.05 -19.68
N LEU A 393 -8.28 18.35 -18.44
CA LEU A 393 -8.80 19.48 -17.67
C LEU A 393 -8.57 20.87 -18.28
N PRO A 394 -7.42 21.21 -18.89
CA PRO A 394 -7.19 22.55 -19.44
C PRO A 394 -8.23 22.98 -20.48
N ALA A 395 -8.65 22.06 -21.34
CA ALA A 395 -9.67 22.34 -22.36
C ALA A 395 -11.05 22.62 -21.74
N GLN A 396 -11.34 22.01 -20.60
CA GLN A 396 -12.62 22.15 -19.89
C GLN A 396 -12.61 23.31 -18.89
N LEU A 397 -11.46 23.73 -18.37
CA LEU A 397 -11.38 24.88 -17.45
C LEU A 397 -11.95 26.15 -18.09
N ALA A 398 -11.72 26.35 -19.39
CA ALA A 398 -12.28 27.48 -20.14
C ALA A 398 -13.82 27.45 -20.21
N SER A 399 -14.45 26.26 -20.25
CA SER A 399 -15.92 26.18 -20.26
C SER A 399 -16.55 26.50 -18.91
N LEU A 400 -15.75 26.58 -17.83
CA LEU A 400 -16.22 26.98 -16.51
C LEU A 400 -16.28 28.51 -16.32
N GLU A 401 -15.70 29.31 -17.22
CA GLU A 401 -15.62 30.77 -17.01
C GLU A 401 -16.98 31.45 -16.99
N ASP A 402 -17.83 31.08 -17.95
CA ASP A 402 -19.17 31.64 -18.15
C ASP A 402 -20.27 30.67 -17.68
N LEU A 403 -19.90 29.62 -16.94
CA LEU A 403 -20.83 28.61 -16.49
C LEU A 403 -21.83 29.21 -15.49
N VAL A 404 -23.13 29.06 -15.78
CA VAL A 404 -24.21 29.37 -14.84
C VAL A 404 -24.77 28.08 -14.28
N LEU A 405 -24.61 27.87 -12.98
CA LEU A 405 -25.09 26.66 -12.31
C LEU A 405 -26.63 26.59 -12.34
N LEU A 406 -27.14 25.42 -12.72
CA LEU A 406 -28.56 25.12 -12.69
C LEU A 406 -29.00 24.85 -11.24
N PRO A 407 -30.19 25.33 -10.82
CA PRO A 407 -30.68 25.10 -9.47
C PRO A 407 -30.90 23.61 -9.20
N MET A 408 -30.44 23.14 -8.04
CA MET A 408 -30.59 21.74 -7.65
C MET A 408 -32.07 21.32 -7.52
N PRO A 409 -32.43 20.11 -7.96
CA PRO A 409 -33.78 19.59 -7.78
C PRO A 409 -34.13 19.44 -6.30
N ARG A 410 -35.32 19.91 -5.91
CA ARG A 410 -35.75 19.88 -4.51
C ARG A 410 -36.28 18.50 -4.12
N VAL A 411 -35.70 17.91 -3.07
CA VAL A 411 -36.32 16.79 -2.37
C VAL A 411 -37.64 17.26 -1.77
N HIS A 412 -38.77 16.85 -2.35
CA HIS A 412 -40.07 17.10 -1.75
C HIS A 412 -40.16 16.23 -0.49
N LYS A 413 -40.25 16.87 0.69
CA LYS A 413 -40.68 16.15 1.89
C LYS A 413 -42.04 15.52 1.56
N LYS A 414 -42.15 14.19 1.58
CA LYS A 414 -43.46 13.56 1.69
C LYS A 414 -44.13 14.22 2.91
N LYS A 415 -45.26 14.89 2.67
CA LYS A 415 -46.15 15.28 3.76
C LYS A 415 -46.56 13.95 4.40
N ASN A 416 -46.09 13.73 5.62
CA ASN A 416 -46.61 12.65 6.48
C ASN A 416 -48.10 12.86 6.71
#